data_AF-A0A9Q1B043-F1
#
_entry.id   AF-A0A9Q1B043-F1
#
_cell.length_a   1.000
_cell.length_b   1.000
_cell.length_c   1.000
_cell.angle_alpha   90.00
_cell.angle_beta   90.00
_cell.angle_gamma   90.00
#
_symmetry.space_group_name_H-M   'P 1'
#
loop_
_entity.id
_entity.type
_entity.pdbx_description
1 polymer ?
#
loop_
_entity_poly.entity_id
_entity_poly.type
_entity_poly.pdbx_seq_one_letter_code
_entity_poly.pdbx_strand_id
1 'polypeptide(L)'
;TSNYLCAMEASTRCVMQKFLPFLEALPDDQKTKSLSYHAEVMSLIDYETIAAHHFADAVAKQIAIAVYLLRHAWLCTATITDDARNWIEDSPFDGEVLLPPTTDESLGNILKMRKTARSYSYQGTSG
;
A
#
# COMPACT_ATOMS: atom_id res chain seq x y z
N THR A 1 7.93 -9.39 -7.90
CA THR A 1 7.84 -10.53 -6.95
C THR A 1 6.41 -10.97 -6.72
N SER A 2 5.47 -10.08 -6.39
CA SER A 2 4.04 -10.44 -6.22
C SER A 2 3.40 -11.04 -7.49
N ASN A 3 3.54 -10.41 -8.67
CA ASN A 3 3.00 -10.96 -9.93
C ASN A 3 3.55 -12.36 -10.27
N TYR A 4 4.81 -12.62 -9.94
CA TYR A 4 5.43 -13.92 -10.14
C TYR A 4 4.82 -14.98 -9.22
N LEU A 5 4.60 -14.66 -7.94
CA LEU A 5 3.95 -15.55 -6.98
C LEU A 5 2.50 -15.86 -7.39
N CYS A 6 1.72 -14.87 -7.82
CA CYS A 6 0.37 -15.11 -8.32
C CYS A 6 0.35 -15.99 -9.59
N ALA A 7 1.29 -15.79 -10.52
CA ALA A 7 1.37 -16.63 -11.72
C ALA A 7 1.77 -18.08 -11.38
N MET A 8 2.70 -18.26 -10.44
CA MET A 8 3.08 -19.57 -9.91
C MET A 8 1.91 -20.27 -9.21
N GLU A 9 1.16 -19.55 -8.36
CA GLU A 9 -0.03 -20.06 -7.67
C GLU A 9 -1.08 -20.55 -8.69
N ALA A 10 -1.42 -19.72 -9.67
CA ALA A 10 -2.40 -20.05 -10.71
C ALA A 10 -1.99 -21.29 -11.51
N SER A 11 -0.69 -21.40 -11.83
CA SER A 11 -0.13 -22.57 -12.50
C SER A 11 -0.23 -23.83 -11.63
N THR A 12 0.17 -23.75 -10.36
CA THR A 12 0.10 -24.86 -9.40
C THR A 12 -1.34 -25.33 -9.20
N ARG A 13 -2.29 -24.40 -9.03
CA ARG A 13 -3.72 -24.72 -8.92
C ARG A 13 -4.23 -25.43 -10.17
N CYS A 14 -3.86 -24.95 -11.36
CA CYS A 14 -4.25 -25.58 -12.61
C CYS A 14 -3.72 -27.02 -12.73
N VAL A 15 -2.46 -27.26 -12.35
CA VAL A 15 -1.86 -28.60 -12.35
C VAL A 15 -2.58 -29.51 -11.36
N MET A 16 -2.84 -29.05 -10.13
CA MET A 16 -3.51 -29.85 -9.11
C MET A 16 -4.97 -30.16 -9.46
N GLN A 17 -5.68 -29.26 -10.13
CA GLN A 17 -7.02 -29.54 -10.66
C GLN A 17 -6.99 -30.60 -11.76
N LYS A 18 -6.00 -30.56 -12.65
CA LYS A 18 -5.81 -31.58 -13.69
C LYS A 18 -5.38 -32.94 -13.11
N PHE A 19 -4.79 -32.94 -11.91
CA PHE A 19 -4.36 -34.16 -11.25
C PHE A 19 -5.50 -34.91 -10.54
N LEU A 20 -6.57 -34.20 -10.16
CA LEU A 20 -7.71 -34.76 -9.41
C LEU A 20 -8.34 -36.02 -10.06
N PRO A 21 -8.60 -36.08 -11.38
CA PRO A 21 -9.19 -37.28 -12.00
C PRO A 21 -8.32 -38.54 -11.84
N PHE A 22 -6.99 -38.37 -11.79
CA PHE A 22 -6.08 -39.50 -11.56
C PHE A 22 -6.15 -40.02 -10.13
N LEU A 23 -6.36 -39.13 -9.17
CA LEU A 23 -6.57 -39.49 -7.77
C LEU A 23 -7.90 -40.20 -7.56
N GLU A 24 -8.94 -39.79 -8.27
CA GLU A 24 -10.27 -40.41 -8.22
C GLU A 24 -10.31 -41.81 -8.83
N ALA A 25 -9.38 -42.11 -9.75
CA ALA A 25 -9.22 -43.42 -10.38
C ALA A 25 -8.39 -44.42 -9.55
N LEU A 26 -7.84 -43.99 -8.40
CA LEU A 26 -7.09 -44.88 -7.52
C LEU A 26 -8.02 -45.92 -6.84
N PRO A 27 -7.48 -47.08 -6.46
CA PRO A 27 -8.20 -48.04 -5.63
C PRO A 27 -8.60 -47.43 -4.27
N ASP A 28 -9.70 -47.92 -3.68
CA ASP A 28 -10.36 -47.29 -2.52
C ASP A 28 -9.45 -47.10 -1.29
N ASP A 29 -8.49 -48.01 -1.09
CA ASP A 29 -7.50 -47.98 -0.01
C ASP A 29 -6.54 -46.78 -0.12
N GLN A 30 -6.25 -46.33 -1.34
CA GLN A 30 -5.35 -45.21 -1.61
C GLN A 30 -6.10 -43.92 -1.96
N LYS A 31 -7.28 -44.03 -2.56
CA LYS A 31 -8.09 -42.90 -3.01
C LYS A 31 -8.43 -41.94 -1.88
N THR A 32 -8.95 -42.45 -0.76
CA THR A 32 -9.37 -41.60 0.37
C THR A 32 -8.21 -40.77 0.91
N LYS A 33 -7.04 -41.39 1.06
CA LYS A 33 -5.84 -40.71 1.57
C LYS A 33 -5.31 -39.67 0.58
N SER A 34 -5.25 -40.03 -0.71
CA SER A 34 -4.77 -39.12 -1.76
C SER A 34 -5.69 -37.91 -1.97
N LEU A 35 -7.02 -38.10 -1.88
CA LEU A 35 -7.98 -37.00 -1.95
C LEU A 35 -7.89 -36.08 -0.73
N SER A 36 -7.61 -36.62 0.46
CA SER A 36 -7.32 -35.83 1.66
C SER A 36 -6.09 -34.93 1.47
N TYR A 37 -4.99 -35.48 0.95
CA TYR A 37 -3.80 -34.68 0.65
C TYR A 37 -4.04 -33.65 -0.45
N HIS A 38 -4.82 -33.98 -1.48
CA HIS A 38 -5.20 -33.02 -2.50
C HIS A 38 -5.97 -31.84 -1.91
N ALA A 39 -6.94 -32.10 -1.03
CA ALA A 39 -7.68 -31.06 -0.34
C ALA A 39 -6.77 -30.17 0.53
N GLU A 40 -5.79 -30.78 1.23
CA GLU A 40 -4.80 -30.03 2.00
C GLU A 40 -3.92 -29.14 1.11
N VAL A 41 -3.45 -29.65 -0.03
CA VAL A 41 -2.67 -28.88 -1.01
C VAL A 41 -3.50 -27.73 -1.57
N MET A 42 -4.76 -27.95 -1.91
CA MET A 42 -5.65 -26.88 -2.39
C MET A 42 -5.85 -25.79 -1.33
N SER A 43 -6.01 -26.18 -0.07
CA SER A 43 -6.09 -25.24 1.07
C SER A 43 -4.79 -24.45 1.24
N LEU A 44 -3.63 -25.09 1.10
CA LEU A 44 -2.33 -24.42 1.14
C LEU A 44 -2.20 -23.34 0.07
N ILE A 45 -2.64 -23.63 -1.16
CA ILE A 45 -2.64 -22.66 -2.27
C ILE A 45 -3.48 -21.43 -1.91
N ASP A 46 -4.64 -21.60 -1.27
CA ASP A 46 -5.48 -20.48 -0.85
C ASP A 46 -4.82 -19.64 0.26
N TYR A 47 -4.12 -20.28 1.21
CA TYR A 47 -3.34 -19.58 2.22
C TYR A 47 -2.17 -18.79 1.62
N GLU A 48 -1.53 -19.29 0.56
CA GLU A 48 -0.47 -18.57 -0.15
C GLU A 48 -1.00 -17.27 -0.78
N THR A 49 -2.22 -17.26 -1.32
CA THR A 49 -2.86 -16.04 -1.83
C THR A 49 -3.04 -15.00 -0.72
N ILE A 50 -3.54 -15.43 0.44
CA ILE A 50 -3.75 -14.55 1.59
C ILE A 50 -2.41 -14.02 2.10
N ALA A 51 -1.39 -14.87 2.18
CA ALA A 51 -0.05 -14.47 2.57
C ALA A 51 0.55 -13.46 1.59
N ALA A 52 0.37 -13.63 0.28
CA ALA A 52 0.82 -12.69 -0.73
C ALA A 52 0.14 -11.32 -0.59
N HIS A 53 -1.16 -11.29 -0.26
CA HIS A 53 -1.88 -10.05 0.01
C HIS A 53 -1.34 -9.34 1.26
N HIS A 54 -1.16 -10.06 2.37
CA HIS A 54 -0.56 -9.50 3.58
C HIS A 54 0.87 -9.01 3.38
N PHE A 55 1.65 -9.68 2.53
CA PHE A 55 2.98 -9.23 2.16
C PHE A 55 2.93 -7.92 1.37
N ALA A 56 2.02 -7.82 0.38
CA ALA A 56 1.82 -6.60 -0.38
C ALA A 56 1.40 -5.43 0.52
N ASP A 57 0.48 -5.66 1.46
CA ASP A 57 0.06 -4.65 2.45
C ASP A 57 1.20 -4.21 3.36
N ALA A 58 2.02 -5.15 3.83
CA ALA A 58 3.18 -4.85 4.67
C ALA A 58 4.20 -3.98 3.91
N VAL A 59 4.48 -4.32 2.66
CA VAL A 59 5.37 -3.55 1.78
C VAL A 59 4.78 -2.16 1.51
N ALA A 60 3.48 -2.05 1.24
CA ALA A 60 2.81 -0.77 1.03
C ALA A 60 2.93 0.15 2.25
N LYS A 61 2.74 -0.39 3.47
CA LYS A 61 2.95 0.35 4.72
C LYS A 61 4.39 0.80 4.91
N GLN A 62 5.37 -0.06 4.57
CA GLN A 62 6.78 0.30 4.63
C GLN A 62 7.12 1.43 3.65
N ILE A 63 6.57 1.40 2.44
CA ILE A 63 6.72 2.47 1.45
C ILE A 63 6.12 3.77 1.97
N ALA A 64 4.91 3.73 2.55
CA ALA A 64 4.27 4.91 3.13
C ALA A 64 5.13 5.54 4.24
N ILE A 65 5.69 4.72 5.13
CA ILE A 65 6.63 5.18 6.18
C ILE A 65 7.88 5.80 5.56
N ALA A 66 8.47 5.16 4.55
CA ALA A 66 9.66 5.68 3.88
C ALA A 66 9.39 7.02 3.19
N VAL A 67 8.24 7.16 2.52
CA VAL A 67 7.81 8.42 1.89
C VAL A 67 7.63 9.51 2.94
N TYR A 68 6.95 9.21 4.05
CA TYR A 68 6.78 10.15 5.17
C TYR A 68 8.15 10.62 5.69
N LEU A 69 9.08 9.70 5.96
CA LEU A 69 10.41 10.03 6.46
C LEU A 69 11.21 10.87 5.47
N LEU A 70 11.12 10.57 4.17
CA LEU A 70 11.78 11.35 3.12
C LEU A 70 11.22 12.77 3.05
N ARG A 71 9.88 12.93 3.07
CA ARG A 71 9.23 14.24 3.12
C ARG A 71 9.66 15.02 4.34
N HIS A 72 9.59 14.40 5.51
CA HIS A 72 10.01 15.01 6.77
C HIS A 72 11.47 15.48 6.71
N ALA A 73 12.40 14.62 6.28
CA ALA A 73 13.82 14.96 6.16
C ALA A 73 14.07 16.16 5.22
N TRP A 74 13.36 16.22 4.08
CA TRP A 74 13.45 17.36 3.16
C TRP A 74 12.89 18.65 3.78
N LEU A 75 11.74 18.58 4.45
CA LEU A 75 11.04 19.74 4.99
C LEU A 75 11.63 20.26 6.32
N CYS A 76 12.41 19.45 7.04
CA CYS A 76 13.10 19.86 8.27
C CYS A 76 14.06 21.03 8.06
N THR A 77 14.64 21.15 6.86
CA THR A 77 15.55 22.26 6.51
C THR A 77 14.85 23.38 5.74
N ALA A 78 13.58 23.17 5.35
CA ALA A 78 12.82 24.16 4.61
C ALA A 78 12.29 25.25 5.54
N THR A 79 12.44 26.52 5.12
CA THR A 79 11.88 27.68 5.82
C THR A 79 10.39 27.83 5.52
N ILE A 80 9.59 26.87 5.97
CA ILE A 80 8.13 26.84 5.85
C ILE A 80 7.48 26.79 7.23
N THR A 81 6.17 27.07 7.30
CA THR A 81 5.40 26.99 8.54
C THR A 81 5.11 25.55 8.93
N ASP A 82 4.96 25.28 10.22
CA ASP A 82 4.62 23.93 10.70
C ASP A 82 3.29 23.44 10.11
N ASP A 83 2.29 24.31 9.96
CA ASP A 83 1.02 23.98 9.31
C ASP A 83 1.22 23.50 7.85
N ALA A 84 2.17 24.11 7.13
CA ALA A 84 2.45 23.73 5.75
C ALA A 84 3.28 22.44 5.70
N ARG A 85 4.22 22.26 6.65
CA ARG A 85 4.99 21.03 6.79
C ARG A 85 4.06 19.83 7.04
N ASN A 86 3.17 19.94 8.02
CA ASN A 86 2.21 18.89 8.37
C ASN A 86 1.30 18.54 7.18
N TRP A 87 0.79 19.54 6.46
CA TRP A 87 -0.04 19.29 5.28
C TRP A 87 0.70 18.51 4.18
N ILE A 88 1.98 18.82 3.94
CA ILE A 88 2.80 18.11 2.94
C ILE A 88 3.13 16.69 3.41
N GLU A 89 3.50 16.52 4.68
CA GLU A 89 3.83 15.21 5.24
C GLU A 89 2.64 14.24 5.19
N ASP A 90 1.44 14.73 5.54
CA ASP A 90 0.20 13.95 5.59
C ASP A 90 -0.48 13.77 4.23
N SER A 91 0.03 14.41 3.17
CA SER A 91 -0.56 14.30 1.83
C SER A 91 -0.53 12.86 1.33
N PRO A 92 -1.53 12.39 0.58
CA PRO A 92 -1.47 11.06 -0.03
C PRO A 92 -0.26 10.94 -0.99
N PHE A 93 0.27 9.72 -1.13
CA PHE A 93 1.31 9.40 -2.08
C PHE A 93 0.70 8.69 -3.29
N ASP A 94 0.90 9.25 -4.48
CA ASP A 94 0.34 8.75 -5.75
C ASP A 94 1.26 7.76 -6.48
N GLY A 95 2.49 7.58 -6.01
CA GLY A 95 3.46 6.65 -6.59
C GLY A 95 4.38 7.27 -7.65
N GLU A 96 4.11 8.49 -8.11
CA GLU A 96 4.89 9.12 -9.19
C GLU A 96 5.89 10.14 -8.65
N VAL A 97 5.47 10.96 -7.68
CA VAL A 97 6.27 12.06 -7.16
C VAL A 97 6.25 12.11 -5.63
N LEU A 98 7.39 12.45 -5.05
CA LEU A 98 7.52 12.52 -3.58
C LEU A 98 6.59 13.59 -3.00
N LEU A 99 6.43 14.72 -3.71
CA LEU A 99 5.53 15.80 -3.35
C LEU A 99 4.42 15.91 -4.39
N PRO A 100 3.15 16.07 -3.97
CA PRO A 100 2.06 16.32 -4.90
C PRO A 100 2.35 17.51 -5.83
N PRO A 101 1.91 17.47 -7.11
CA PRO A 101 2.05 18.61 -8.02
C PRO A 101 1.37 19.89 -7.51
N THR A 102 0.38 19.73 -6.63
CA THR A 102 -0.36 20.81 -5.98
C THR A 102 0.37 21.43 -4.79
N THR A 103 1.52 20.90 -4.38
CA THR A 103 2.26 21.38 -3.22
C THR A 103 2.63 22.86 -3.34
N ASP A 104 3.09 23.30 -4.52
CA ASP A 104 3.47 24.71 -4.74
C ASP A 104 2.26 25.65 -4.68
N GLU A 105 1.13 25.23 -5.24
CA GLU A 105 -0.11 26.00 -5.20
C GLU A 105 -0.65 26.11 -3.77
N SER A 106 -0.68 25.00 -3.03
CA SER A 106 -1.11 24.94 -1.63
C SER A 106 -0.22 25.80 -0.73
N LEU A 107 1.10 25.72 -0.89
CA LEU A 107 2.05 26.59 -0.19
C LEU A 107 1.77 28.07 -0.49
N GLY A 108 1.52 28.40 -1.76
CA GLY A 108 1.14 29.75 -2.17
C GLY A 108 -0.15 30.24 -1.51
N ASN A 109 -1.16 29.37 -1.38
CA ASN A 109 -2.44 29.69 -0.75
C ASN A 109 -2.31 29.86 0.77
N ILE A 110 -1.54 29.01 1.46
CA ILE A 110 -1.25 29.15 2.90
C ILE A 110 -0.54 30.48 3.18
N LEU A 111 0.44 30.85 2.36
CA LEU A 111 1.14 32.13 2.48
C LEU A 111 0.20 33.33 2.25
N LYS A 112 -0.69 33.25 1.25
CA LYS A 112 -1.71 34.27 0.99
C LYS A 112 -2.69 34.41 2.16
N MET A 113 -3.25 33.30 2.65
CA MET A 113 -4.16 33.30 3.81
C MET A 113 -3.50 33.94 5.03
N ARG A 114 -2.21 33.65 5.29
CA ARG A 114 -1.49 34.27 6.40
C ARG A 114 -1.27 35.77 6.22
N LYS A 115 -0.93 36.23 5.02
CA LYS A 115 -0.82 37.67 4.71
C LYS A 115 -2.16 38.38 4.96
N THR A 116 -3.25 37.79 4.48
CA THR A 116 -4.60 38.29 4.67
C THR A 116 -5.04 38.30 6.14
N ALA A 117 -4.76 37.23 6.90
CA ALA A 117 -5.05 37.18 8.33
C ALA A 117 -4.28 38.26 9.12
N ARG A 118 -3.01 38.49 8.77
CA ARG A 118 -2.20 39.57 9.36
C ARG A 118 -2.76 40.96 9.07
N SER A 119 -3.25 41.23 7.85
CA SER A 119 -3.88 42.52 7.53
C SER A 119 -5.14 42.76 8.35
N TYR A 120 -5.94 41.73 8.61
CA TYR A 120 -7.14 41.86 9.45
C TYR A 120 -6.80 42.06 10.94
N SER A 121 -5.76 41.39 11.47
CA SER A 121 -5.32 41.63 12.85
C SER A 121 -4.78 43.05 13.09
N TYR A 122 -4.20 43.68 12.06
CA TYR A 122 -3.74 45.06 12.12
C TYR A 122 -4.89 46.08 12.09
N GLN A 123 -6.01 45.75 11.42
CA GLN A 123 -7.20 46.60 11.39
C GLN A 123 -8.04 46.52 12.68
N GLY A 124 -7.94 45.43 13.43
CA GLY A 124 -8.68 45.23 14.68
C GLY A 124 -8.07 45.86 15.94
N THR A 125 -6.88 46.47 15.86
CA THR A 125 -6.17 47.10 17.00
C THR A 125 -6.16 48.63 16.94
N SER A 126 -6.94 49.23 16.02
CA SER A 126 -7.07 50.69 15.84
C SER A 126 -8.42 51.23 16.37
N GLY A 127 -8.96 50.65 17.44
CA GLY A 127 -10.19 51.09 18.10
C GLY A 127 -9.93 51.44 19.56
#